data_AF-A0A354PCI7-F1
#
_entry.id   AF-A0A354PCI7-F1
#
_cell.length_a   1.000
_cell.length_b   1.000
_cell.length_c   1.000
_cell.angle_alpha   90.00
_cell.angle_beta   90.00
_cell.angle_gamma   90.00
#
_symmetry.space_group_name_H-M   'P 1'
#
loop_
_entity.id
_entity.type
_entity.pdbx_description
1 polymer ?
#
loop_
_entity_poly.entity_id
_entity_poly.type
_entity_poly.pdbx_seq_one_letter_code
_entity_poly.pdbx_strand_id
1 'polypeptide(L)'
;MRHLGNELATDPDDEEKIDAEKGANLVSLTDRFVGTRYLTPHSDLVALMVMEHQSQMHNFITLAHYETVLALDAQSKAKDSADEMAAQARQRIEKAGDSLVEYMLFCNEDPLASPVAGTSTFVEDFVARGPVDSKGRSLRHFDLQTRMFRYPISYLIHSSAFDALPQPVADYVRMRILRVLKGEDQSPEFSHLTIETRREILEILTETKPDWINGSLSQSGG
;
A
#
# COMPACT_ATOMS: atom_id res chain seq x y z
N MET A 1 -11.77 -7.41 18.16
CA MET A 1 -10.90 -7.34 19.36
C MET A 1 -10.89 -5.92 19.88
N ARG A 2 -10.93 -5.72 21.20
CA ARG A 2 -10.90 -4.39 21.82
C ARG A 2 -9.50 -4.12 22.36
N HIS A 3 -8.90 -2.98 21.99
CA HIS A 3 -7.57 -2.61 22.47
C HIS A 3 -7.66 -2.14 23.93
N LEU A 4 -6.64 -2.45 24.74
CA LEU A 4 -6.60 -2.17 26.19
C LEU A 4 -6.08 -0.77 26.55
N GLY A 5 -5.95 0.14 25.57
CA GLY A 5 -5.58 1.53 25.80
C GLY A 5 -4.21 1.78 26.47
N ASN A 6 -3.28 0.82 26.42
CA ASN A 6 -2.01 0.83 27.18
C ASN A 6 -2.22 1.04 28.71
N GLU A 7 -3.35 0.61 29.25
CA GLU A 7 -3.60 0.66 30.69
C GLU A 7 -2.79 -0.42 31.42
N LEU A 8 -2.33 -0.06 32.62
CA LEU A 8 -1.58 -0.94 33.50
C LEU A 8 -2.54 -1.57 34.52
N ALA A 9 -2.31 -2.82 34.87
CA ALA A 9 -2.96 -3.41 36.04
C ALA A 9 -2.47 -2.68 37.30
N THR A 10 -3.38 -1.99 37.98
CA THR A 10 -3.07 -1.21 39.18
C THR A 10 -3.51 -1.89 40.47
N ASP A 11 -4.30 -2.96 40.39
CA ASP A 11 -4.82 -3.71 41.54
C ASP A 11 -3.93 -4.95 41.79
N PRO A 12 -3.16 -4.99 42.90
CA PRO A 12 -2.30 -6.13 43.22
C PRO A 12 -3.08 -7.40 43.58
N ASP A 13 -4.35 -7.27 43.99
CA ASP A 13 -5.19 -8.41 44.40
C ASP A 13 -6.05 -8.94 43.23
N ASP A 14 -6.07 -8.23 42.09
CA ASP A 14 -6.82 -8.58 40.88
C ASP A 14 -6.10 -8.07 39.61
N GLU A 15 -4.93 -8.66 39.32
CA GLU A 15 -4.05 -8.26 38.22
C GLU A 15 -4.70 -8.39 36.82
N GLU A 16 -5.78 -9.18 36.69
CA GLU A 16 -6.51 -9.36 35.43
C GLU A 16 -7.51 -8.22 35.15
N LYS A 17 -7.84 -7.42 36.17
CA LYS A 17 -8.82 -6.34 36.05
C LYS A 17 -8.19 -5.07 35.50
N ILE A 18 -8.14 -4.99 34.18
CA ILE A 18 -7.71 -3.78 33.45
C ILE A 18 -8.95 -3.04 32.93
N ASP A 19 -9.14 -1.80 33.37
CA ASP A 19 -10.19 -0.93 32.83
C ASP A 19 -9.79 -0.38 31.45
N ALA A 20 -10.16 -1.11 30.41
CA ALA A 20 -9.87 -0.75 29.02
C ALA A 20 -10.56 0.55 28.57
N GLU A 21 -11.60 1.03 29.27
CA GLU A 21 -12.29 2.29 28.90
C GLU A 21 -11.45 3.52 29.26
N LYS A 22 -10.67 3.44 30.34
CA LYS A 22 -9.90 4.56 30.87
C LYS A 22 -8.80 5.06 29.92
N GLY A 23 -8.22 4.17 29.12
CA GLY A 23 -7.17 4.50 28.15
C GLY A 23 -7.66 4.57 26.70
N ALA A 24 -8.91 4.21 26.42
CA ALA A 24 -9.44 4.16 25.06
C ALA A 24 -9.91 5.55 24.59
N ASN A 25 -9.66 5.87 23.31
CA ASN A 25 -10.20 7.05 22.61
C ASN A 25 -10.01 8.39 23.34
N LEU A 26 -8.87 8.58 24.02
CA LEU A 26 -8.57 9.84 24.71
C LEU A 26 -8.46 11.00 23.72
N VAL A 27 -9.29 12.02 23.91
CA VAL A 27 -9.30 13.24 23.09
C VAL A 27 -8.22 14.26 23.50
N SER A 28 -7.56 14.03 24.64
CA SER A 28 -6.46 14.87 25.15
C SER A 28 -5.45 14.01 25.91
N LEU A 29 -4.16 14.31 25.71
CA LEU A 29 -3.03 13.66 26.38
C LEU A 29 -2.31 14.60 27.35
N THR A 30 -2.86 15.78 27.61
CA THR A 30 -2.20 16.85 28.39
C THR A 30 -1.79 16.42 29.80
N ASP A 31 -2.59 15.55 30.43
CA ASP A 31 -2.32 15.02 31.77
C ASP A 31 -1.31 13.86 31.78
N ARG A 32 -1.00 13.27 30.61
CA ARG A 32 -0.05 12.15 30.46
C ARG A 32 1.28 12.60 29.86
N PHE A 33 1.28 13.65 29.04
CA PHE A 33 2.45 14.14 28.34
C PHE A 33 2.51 15.67 28.30
N VAL A 34 3.71 16.22 28.45
CA VAL A 34 3.96 17.66 28.26
C VAL A 34 4.01 17.95 26.76
N GLY A 35 2.86 18.33 26.18
CA GLY A 35 2.68 18.53 24.73
C GLY A 35 3.64 19.52 24.08
N THR A 36 4.18 20.50 24.83
CA THR A 36 5.17 21.48 24.32
C THR A 36 6.53 20.88 23.96
N ARG A 37 6.78 19.61 24.32
CA ARG A 37 8.01 18.90 23.94
C ARG A 37 7.95 18.28 22.54
N TYR A 38 6.77 18.26 21.92
CA TYR A 38 6.54 17.68 20.59
C TYR A 38 6.17 18.76 19.58
N LEU A 39 6.44 18.51 18.30
CA LEU A 39 6.15 19.45 17.21
C LEU A 39 4.64 19.66 17.00
N THR A 40 3.81 18.69 17.40
CA THR A 40 2.35 18.74 17.33
C THR A 40 1.77 18.04 18.55
N PRO A 41 0.65 18.52 19.13
CA PRO A 41 -0.05 17.84 20.23
C PRO A 41 -0.93 16.67 19.74
N HIS A 42 -1.00 16.43 18.43
CA HIS A 42 -1.93 15.46 17.83
C HIS A 42 -1.23 14.14 17.47
N SER A 43 -1.97 13.03 17.64
CA SER A 43 -1.64 11.70 17.12
C SER A 43 -2.78 11.26 16.21
N ASP A 44 -2.77 11.74 14.98
CA ASP A 44 -3.87 11.56 14.03
C ASP A 44 -3.94 10.10 13.52
N LEU A 45 -5.08 9.44 13.76
CA LEU A 45 -5.28 8.03 13.37
C LEU A 45 -5.14 7.81 11.87
N VAL A 46 -5.63 8.74 11.05
CA VAL A 46 -5.53 8.64 9.59
C VAL A 46 -4.07 8.80 9.16
N ALA A 47 -3.33 9.70 9.79
CA ALA A 47 -1.89 9.85 9.52
C ALA A 47 -1.10 8.57 9.85
N LEU A 48 -1.41 7.92 10.97
CA LEU A 48 -0.78 6.66 11.37
C LEU A 48 -1.11 5.52 10.39
N MET A 49 -2.39 5.38 10.01
CA MET A 49 -2.83 4.40 9.01
C MET A 49 -2.09 4.59 7.67
N VAL A 50 -1.96 5.83 7.20
CA VAL A 50 -1.22 6.13 5.98
C VAL A 50 0.27 5.81 6.14
N MET A 51 0.87 6.13 7.29
CA MET A 51 2.29 5.83 7.55
C MET A 51 2.56 4.33 7.57
N GLU A 52 1.66 3.53 8.14
CA GLU A 52 1.74 2.07 8.13
C GLU A 52 1.66 1.53 6.69
N HIS A 53 0.67 1.98 5.91
CA HIS A 53 0.56 1.64 4.50
C HIS A 53 1.81 2.04 3.71
N GLN A 54 2.34 3.25 3.93
CA GLN A 54 3.57 3.72 3.28
C GLN A 54 4.75 2.81 3.56
N SER A 55 4.96 2.49 4.84
CA SER A 55 6.09 1.68 5.29
C SER A 55 6.05 0.30 4.64
N GLN A 56 4.88 -0.36 4.69
CA GLN A 56 4.73 -1.70 4.17
C GLN A 56 4.75 -1.74 2.63
N MET A 57 4.17 -0.75 1.95
CA MET A 57 4.28 -0.61 0.50
C MET A 57 5.74 -0.47 0.04
N HIS A 58 6.53 0.35 0.74
CA HIS A 58 7.96 0.51 0.45
C HIS A 58 8.76 -0.76 0.73
N ASN A 59 8.37 -1.57 1.72
CA ASN A 59 8.97 -2.89 1.93
C ASN A 59 8.73 -3.81 0.73
N PHE A 60 7.51 -3.86 0.17
CA PHE A 60 7.23 -4.67 -1.02
C PHE A 60 7.96 -4.16 -2.27
N ILE A 61 8.04 -2.84 -2.46
CA ILE A 61 8.84 -2.26 -3.57
C ILE A 61 10.31 -2.65 -3.44
N THR A 62 10.87 -2.56 -2.22
CA THR A 62 12.26 -2.91 -1.94
C THR A 62 12.51 -4.40 -2.15
N LEU A 63 11.60 -5.26 -1.69
CA LEU A 63 11.67 -6.71 -1.89
C LEU A 63 11.66 -7.04 -3.39
N ALA A 64 10.70 -6.51 -4.15
CA ALA A 64 10.62 -6.72 -5.59
C ALA A 64 11.89 -6.27 -6.33
N HIS A 65 12.46 -5.12 -5.93
CA HIS A 65 13.73 -4.64 -6.45
C HIS A 65 14.86 -5.63 -6.16
N TYR A 66 15.05 -6.01 -4.90
CA TYR A 66 16.15 -6.85 -4.46
C TYR A 66 16.09 -8.26 -5.06
N GLU A 67 14.90 -8.87 -5.06
CA GLU A 67 14.65 -10.18 -5.65
C GLU A 67 15.00 -10.19 -7.14
N THR A 68 14.69 -9.11 -7.85
CA THR A 68 15.01 -8.97 -9.29
C THR A 68 16.51 -8.83 -9.52
N VAL A 69 17.20 -7.97 -8.76
CA VAL A 69 18.65 -7.78 -8.89
C VAL A 69 19.39 -9.09 -8.63
N LEU A 70 19.02 -9.82 -7.57
CA LEU A 70 19.62 -11.12 -7.25
C LEU A 70 19.32 -12.18 -8.31
N ALA A 71 18.09 -12.22 -8.84
CA ALA A 71 17.70 -13.15 -9.89
C ALA A 71 18.53 -12.96 -11.17
N LEU A 72 18.70 -11.70 -11.60
CA LEU A 72 19.49 -11.35 -12.79
C LEU A 72 20.98 -11.62 -12.59
N ASP A 73 21.53 -11.31 -11.41
CA ASP A 73 22.93 -11.62 -11.09
C ASP A 73 23.19 -13.13 -11.12
N ALA A 74 22.31 -13.94 -10.51
CA ALA A 74 22.41 -15.40 -10.55
C ALA A 74 22.31 -15.95 -11.99
N GLN A 75 21.36 -15.44 -12.78
CA GLN A 75 21.21 -15.79 -14.20
C GLN A 75 22.47 -15.48 -15.00
N SER A 76 23.07 -14.30 -14.81
CA SER A 76 24.28 -13.89 -15.54
C SER A 76 25.51 -14.76 -15.26
N LYS A 77 25.55 -15.44 -14.10
CA LYS A 77 26.65 -16.30 -13.67
C LYS A 77 26.48 -17.77 -14.08
N ALA A 78 25.29 -18.16 -14.56
CA ALA A 78 25.03 -19.52 -15.00
C ALA A 78 25.74 -19.79 -16.35
N LYS A 79 26.60 -20.80 -16.38
CA LYS A 79 27.32 -21.22 -17.60
C LYS A 79 26.65 -22.43 -18.26
N ASP A 80 26.51 -23.52 -17.52
CA ASP A 80 26.05 -24.80 -18.07
C ASP A 80 24.51 -25.01 -17.96
N SER A 81 23.81 -24.14 -17.23
CA SER A 81 22.37 -24.25 -16.92
C SER A 81 21.60 -22.93 -17.16
N ALA A 82 21.95 -22.21 -18.23
CA ALA A 82 21.40 -20.88 -18.53
C ALA A 82 19.87 -20.86 -18.61
N ASP A 83 19.25 -21.82 -19.30
CA ASP A 83 17.79 -21.89 -19.48
C ASP A 83 17.05 -22.16 -18.16
N GLU A 84 17.56 -23.10 -17.36
CA GLU A 84 16.98 -23.43 -16.06
C GLU A 84 17.11 -22.23 -15.10
N MET A 85 18.27 -21.58 -15.08
CA MET A 85 18.49 -20.41 -14.23
C MET A 85 17.63 -19.22 -14.68
N ALA A 86 17.42 -19.04 -15.99
CA ALA A 86 16.51 -18.02 -16.50
C ALA A 86 15.07 -18.28 -16.07
N ALA A 87 14.60 -19.53 -16.11
CA ALA A 87 13.28 -19.91 -15.62
C ALA A 87 13.13 -19.67 -14.10
N GLN A 88 14.14 -20.03 -13.31
CA GLN A 88 14.15 -19.77 -11.86
C GLN A 88 14.17 -18.27 -11.54
N ALA A 89 15.00 -17.49 -12.25
CA ALA A 89 15.07 -16.05 -12.12
C ALA A 89 13.70 -15.41 -12.42
N ARG A 90 13.06 -15.83 -13.51
CA ARG A 90 11.71 -15.39 -13.87
C ARG A 90 10.70 -15.71 -12.78
N GLN A 91 10.63 -16.96 -12.30
CA GLN A 91 9.69 -17.35 -11.26
C GLN A 91 9.88 -16.52 -9.97
N ARG A 92 11.14 -16.25 -9.60
CA ARG A 92 11.49 -15.42 -8.43
C ARG A 92 11.00 -13.98 -8.59
N ILE A 93 11.21 -13.39 -9.76
CA ILE A 93 10.72 -12.05 -10.11
C ILE A 93 9.19 -11.98 -10.09
N GLU A 94 8.53 -12.94 -10.74
CA GLU A 94 7.06 -12.99 -10.82
C GLU A 94 6.44 -13.13 -9.42
N LYS A 95 6.98 -14.00 -8.57
CA LYS A 95 6.50 -14.16 -7.18
C LYS A 95 6.61 -12.86 -6.37
N ALA A 96 7.75 -12.18 -6.45
CA ALA A 96 7.93 -10.90 -5.76
C ALA A 96 7.01 -9.81 -6.34
N GLY A 97 6.80 -9.84 -7.66
CA GLY A 97 5.86 -8.98 -8.36
C GLY A 97 4.40 -9.22 -7.94
N ASP A 98 3.96 -10.47 -7.79
CA ASP A 98 2.61 -10.81 -7.33
C ASP A 98 2.36 -10.27 -5.92
N SER A 99 3.30 -10.49 -4.99
CA SER A 99 3.19 -9.94 -3.63
C SER A 99 3.09 -8.41 -3.63
N LEU A 100 3.85 -7.74 -4.50
CA LEU A 100 3.77 -6.30 -4.68
C LEU A 100 2.41 -5.85 -5.25
N VAL A 101 1.87 -6.58 -6.23
CA VAL A 101 0.59 -6.26 -6.88
C VAL A 101 -0.59 -6.47 -5.92
N GLU A 102 -0.63 -7.59 -5.22
CA GLU A 102 -1.67 -7.91 -4.24
C GLU A 102 -1.74 -6.84 -3.14
N TYR A 103 -0.58 -6.45 -2.60
CA TYR A 103 -0.51 -5.39 -1.61
C TYR A 103 -0.88 -4.02 -2.22
N MET A 104 -0.37 -3.70 -3.41
CA MET A 104 -0.66 -2.46 -4.11
C MET A 104 -2.16 -2.28 -4.37
N LEU A 105 -2.89 -3.37 -4.64
CA LEU A 105 -4.32 -3.37 -4.93
C LEU A 105 -5.21 -3.66 -3.71
N PHE A 106 -4.65 -3.65 -2.49
CA PHE A 106 -5.41 -3.81 -1.24
C PHE A 106 -6.19 -5.13 -1.15
N CYS A 107 -5.66 -6.24 -1.70
CA CYS A 107 -6.34 -7.55 -1.73
C CYS A 107 -6.74 -8.11 -0.36
N ASN A 108 -5.96 -7.81 0.68
CA ASN A 108 -6.18 -8.27 2.06
C ASN A 108 -6.34 -7.09 3.03
N GLU A 109 -6.94 -5.99 2.57
CA GLU A 109 -7.28 -4.86 3.44
C GLU A 109 -8.38 -5.28 4.43
N ASP A 110 -8.10 -5.20 5.73
CA ASP A 110 -9.12 -5.41 6.75
C ASP A 110 -10.17 -4.28 6.67
N PRO A 111 -11.46 -4.61 6.59
CA PRO A 111 -12.51 -3.60 6.52
C PRO A 111 -12.58 -2.81 7.83
N LEU A 112 -12.84 -1.51 7.71
CA LEU A 112 -13.07 -0.66 8.88
C LEU A 112 -14.43 -1.01 9.50
N ALA A 113 -14.41 -1.45 10.75
CA ALA A 113 -15.62 -1.80 11.49
C ALA A 113 -16.47 -0.57 11.89
N SER A 114 -15.86 0.61 11.88
CA SER A 114 -16.51 1.90 12.16
C SER A 114 -15.77 3.03 11.44
N PRO A 115 -16.45 4.16 11.17
CA PRO A 115 -15.81 5.31 10.55
C PRO A 115 -14.61 5.81 11.37
N VAL A 116 -13.55 6.19 10.66
CA VAL A 116 -12.33 6.76 11.25
C VAL A 116 -12.27 8.25 10.91
N ALA A 117 -12.01 9.08 11.92
CA ALA A 117 -11.82 10.52 11.74
C ALA A 117 -10.47 10.94 12.30
N GLY A 118 -9.76 11.79 11.55
CA GLY A 118 -8.53 12.44 12.00
C GLY A 118 -8.81 13.52 13.06
N THR A 119 -7.73 13.99 13.69
CA THR A 119 -7.77 15.09 14.68
C THR A 119 -6.97 16.31 14.21
N SER A 120 -6.47 16.30 12.98
CA SER A 120 -5.62 17.32 12.37
C SER A 120 -6.03 17.63 10.93
N THR A 121 -5.33 18.55 10.27
CA THR A 121 -5.51 18.89 8.84
C THR A 121 -4.90 17.86 7.88
N PHE A 122 -4.46 16.71 8.41
CA PHE A 122 -3.73 15.72 7.63
C PHE A 122 -4.51 15.23 6.41
N VAL A 123 -5.82 15.02 6.54
CA VAL A 123 -6.66 14.53 5.44
C VAL A 123 -6.66 15.52 4.27
N GLU A 124 -6.89 16.80 4.56
CA GLU A 124 -6.90 17.88 3.56
C GLU A 124 -5.52 18.03 2.92
N ASP A 125 -4.48 18.10 3.74
CA ASP A 125 -3.09 18.27 3.28
C ASP A 125 -2.60 17.08 2.46
N PHE A 126 -3.00 15.86 2.82
CA PHE A 126 -2.60 14.64 2.15
C PHE A 126 -3.27 14.53 0.78
N VAL A 127 -4.58 14.76 0.71
CA VAL A 127 -5.34 14.72 -0.55
C VAL A 127 -4.81 15.75 -1.55
N ALA A 128 -4.53 16.97 -1.09
CA ALA A 128 -4.07 18.07 -1.94
C ALA A 128 -2.69 17.84 -2.59
N ARG A 129 -1.88 16.89 -2.09
CA ARG A 129 -0.53 16.59 -2.62
C ARG A 129 -0.52 15.61 -3.79
N GLY A 130 -1.63 14.94 -4.07
CA GLY A 130 -1.70 13.93 -5.12
C GLY A 130 -2.01 14.54 -6.48
N PRO A 131 -1.61 13.88 -7.58
CA PRO A 131 -2.18 14.22 -8.86
C PRO A 131 -3.70 13.98 -8.82
N VAL A 132 -4.43 14.85 -9.51
CA VAL A 132 -5.88 14.75 -9.72
C VAL A 132 -6.14 14.59 -11.21
N ASP A 133 -7.13 13.79 -11.56
CA ASP A 133 -7.61 13.72 -12.94
C ASP A 133 -8.52 14.91 -13.28
N SER A 134 -8.94 15.01 -14.54
CA SER A 134 -9.85 16.05 -15.04
C SER A 134 -11.23 16.05 -14.35
N LYS A 135 -11.60 14.97 -13.67
CA LYS A 135 -12.84 14.84 -12.89
C LYS A 135 -12.63 15.16 -11.40
N GLY A 136 -11.43 15.60 -11.02
CA GLY A 136 -11.06 15.92 -9.65
C GLY A 136 -10.87 14.70 -8.74
N ARG A 137 -10.67 13.50 -9.30
CA ARG A 137 -10.42 12.26 -8.53
C ARG A 137 -8.91 12.09 -8.32
N SER A 138 -8.53 11.55 -7.16
CA SER A 138 -7.14 11.21 -6.84
C SER A 138 -7.06 9.87 -6.12
N LEU A 139 -5.97 9.12 -6.34
CA LEU A 139 -5.66 7.91 -5.57
C LEU A 139 -5.40 8.18 -4.09
N ARG A 140 -5.21 9.45 -3.71
CA ARG A 140 -5.09 9.88 -2.32
C ARG A 140 -6.43 10.13 -1.63
N HIS A 141 -7.55 10.08 -2.37
CA HIS A 141 -8.87 10.29 -1.78
C HIS A 141 -9.21 9.14 -0.83
N PHE A 142 -9.61 9.51 0.37
CA PHE A 142 -10.01 8.60 1.44
C PHE A 142 -11.46 8.14 1.32
N ASP A 143 -11.73 6.95 1.83
CA ASP A 143 -13.09 6.49 2.15
C ASP A 143 -13.36 6.68 3.64
N LEU A 144 -12.52 6.08 4.51
CA LEU A 144 -12.55 6.11 5.98
C LEU A 144 -13.88 5.68 6.62
N GLN A 145 -14.82 5.14 5.84
CA GLN A 145 -16.07 4.59 6.33
C GLN A 145 -15.98 3.07 6.43
N THR A 146 -15.46 2.45 5.38
CA THR A 146 -15.36 1.00 5.20
C THR A 146 -13.94 0.54 4.87
N ARG A 147 -13.08 1.46 4.41
CA ARG A 147 -11.69 1.20 3.99
C ARG A 147 -10.84 2.47 4.01
N MET A 148 -9.53 2.34 3.83
CA MET A 148 -8.62 3.49 3.90
C MET A 148 -8.83 4.44 2.70
N PHE A 149 -8.53 3.98 1.49
CA PHE A 149 -8.63 4.79 0.27
C PHE A 149 -9.89 4.46 -0.52
N ARG A 150 -10.51 5.50 -1.09
CA ARG A 150 -11.68 5.36 -1.98
C ARG A 150 -11.37 4.44 -3.15
N TYR A 151 -10.20 4.62 -3.77
CA TYR A 151 -9.73 3.79 -4.86
C TYR A 151 -8.73 2.75 -4.31
N PRO A 152 -9.03 1.43 -4.37
CA PRO A 152 -8.17 0.32 -3.89
C PRO A 152 -6.94 0.12 -4.78
N ILE A 153 -6.10 1.14 -4.87
CA ILE A 153 -4.75 1.06 -5.41
C ILE A 153 -3.86 2.06 -4.68
N SER A 154 -2.66 1.63 -4.31
CA SER A 154 -1.74 2.46 -3.54
C SER A 154 -1.33 3.70 -4.34
N TYR A 155 -1.50 4.89 -3.74
CA TYR A 155 -1.02 6.14 -4.32
C TYR A 155 0.52 6.17 -4.51
N LEU A 156 1.26 5.25 -3.87
CA LEU A 156 2.70 5.11 -4.05
C LEU A 156 3.10 4.52 -5.40
N ILE A 157 2.13 4.16 -6.27
CA ILE A 157 2.38 3.99 -7.70
C ILE A 157 2.97 5.27 -8.35
N HIS A 158 2.74 6.44 -7.75
CA HIS A 158 3.34 7.72 -8.16
C HIS A 158 4.68 8.03 -7.45
N SER A 159 5.23 7.10 -6.68
CA SER A 159 6.49 7.32 -5.96
C SER A 159 7.71 7.08 -6.85
N SER A 160 8.80 7.81 -6.59
CA SER A 160 10.08 7.58 -7.24
C SER A 160 10.65 6.18 -6.98
N ALA A 161 10.34 5.58 -5.83
CA ALA A 161 10.76 4.22 -5.51
C ALA A 161 10.10 3.18 -6.42
N PHE A 162 8.81 3.36 -6.74
CA PHE A 162 8.11 2.52 -7.70
C PHE A 162 8.65 2.72 -9.12
N ASP A 163 8.91 3.96 -9.51
CA ASP A 163 9.49 4.28 -10.82
C ASP A 163 10.93 3.77 -10.99
N ALA A 164 11.64 3.51 -9.90
CA ALA A 164 12.99 2.95 -9.89
C ALA A 164 13.03 1.42 -9.83
N LEU A 165 11.90 0.72 -9.99
CA LEU A 165 11.88 -0.74 -10.07
C LEU A 165 12.70 -1.23 -11.28
N PRO A 166 13.48 -2.32 -11.14
CA PRO A 166 14.18 -2.90 -12.27
C PRO A 166 13.21 -3.34 -13.37
N GLN A 167 13.61 -3.16 -14.63
CA GLN A 167 12.72 -3.31 -15.79
C GLN A 167 11.92 -4.63 -15.81
N PRO A 168 12.49 -5.82 -15.53
CA PRO A 168 11.74 -7.08 -15.59
C PRO A 168 10.55 -7.12 -14.63
N VAL A 169 10.72 -6.66 -13.38
CA VAL A 169 9.62 -6.63 -12.41
C VAL A 169 8.67 -5.47 -12.67
N ALA A 170 9.17 -4.32 -13.15
CA ALA A 170 8.32 -3.21 -13.54
C ALA A 170 7.36 -3.58 -14.69
N ASP A 171 7.85 -4.31 -15.69
CA ASP A 171 7.04 -4.83 -16.80
C ASP A 171 6.03 -5.88 -16.32
N TYR A 172 6.45 -6.81 -15.46
CA TYR A 172 5.55 -7.81 -14.87
C TYR A 172 4.42 -7.16 -14.06
N VAL A 173 4.77 -6.27 -13.11
CA VAL A 173 3.81 -5.56 -12.25
C VAL A 173 2.85 -4.72 -13.09
N ARG A 174 3.36 -4.01 -14.10
CA ARG A 174 2.50 -3.26 -15.03
C ARG A 174 1.50 -4.17 -15.73
N MET A 175 1.98 -5.23 -16.37
CA MET A 175 1.12 -6.19 -17.06
C MET A 175 0.07 -6.75 -16.10
N ARG A 176 0.48 -7.19 -14.90
CA ARG A 176 -0.39 -7.80 -13.89
C ARG A 176 -1.48 -6.83 -13.43
N ILE A 177 -1.12 -5.60 -13.06
CA ILE A 177 -2.10 -4.58 -12.63
C ILE A 177 -3.07 -4.27 -13.78
N LEU A 178 -2.57 -4.08 -15.00
CA LEU A 178 -3.45 -3.79 -16.14
C LEU A 178 -4.43 -4.93 -16.44
N ARG A 179 -3.99 -6.20 -16.34
CA ARG A 179 -4.88 -7.35 -16.48
C ARG A 179 -5.98 -7.35 -15.43
N VAL A 180 -5.64 -7.05 -14.18
CA VAL A 180 -6.64 -6.90 -13.11
C VAL A 180 -7.57 -5.74 -13.45
N LEU A 181 -7.07 -4.53 -13.70
CA LEU A 181 -7.92 -3.36 -13.99
C LEU A 181 -8.76 -3.47 -15.26
N LYS A 182 -8.36 -4.30 -16.23
CA LYS A 182 -9.17 -4.61 -17.44
C LYS A 182 -10.18 -5.75 -17.22
N GLY A 183 -10.12 -6.42 -16.07
CA GLY A 183 -10.97 -7.58 -15.78
C GLY A 183 -10.54 -8.86 -16.52
N GLU A 184 -9.32 -8.91 -17.04
CA GLU A 184 -8.74 -10.11 -17.65
C GLU A 184 -8.25 -11.12 -16.59
N ASP A 185 -8.01 -10.63 -15.37
CA ASP A 185 -7.77 -11.44 -14.19
C ASP A 185 -8.93 -11.34 -13.20
N GLN A 186 -9.51 -12.51 -12.90
CA GLN A 186 -10.68 -12.71 -12.04
C GLN A 186 -10.34 -13.59 -10.83
N SER A 187 -9.07 -13.69 -10.46
CA SER A 187 -8.66 -14.48 -9.30
C SER A 187 -9.32 -13.95 -8.01
N PRO A 188 -9.63 -14.83 -7.04
CA PRO A 188 -10.44 -14.47 -5.87
C PRO A 188 -9.90 -13.30 -5.04
N GLU A 189 -8.57 -13.14 -4.97
CA GLU A 189 -7.90 -12.06 -4.25
C GLU A 189 -8.22 -10.66 -4.79
N PHE A 190 -8.73 -10.53 -6.03
CA PHE A 190 -9.16 -9.25 -6.62
C PHE A 190 -10.67 -9.04 -6.60
N SER A 191 -11.44 -9.91 -5.93
CA SER A 191 -12.91 -9.88 -5.94
C SER A 191 -13.52 -8.62 -5.31
N HIS A 192 -12.78 -7.90 -4.46
CA HIS A 192 -13.18 -6.61 -3.89
C HIS A 192 -13.20 -5.47 -4.92
N LEU A 193 -12.51 -5.63 -6.06
CA LEU A 193 -12.48 -4.64 -7.14
C LEU A 193 -13.69 -4.82 -8.08
N THR A 194 -14.73 -3.98 -7.91
CA THR A 194 -15.87 -3.97 -8.83
C THR A 194 -15.49 -3.50 -10.23
N ILE A 195 -16.34 -3.77 -11.22
CA ILE A 195 -16.13 -3.31 -12.61
C ILE A 195 -16.00 -1.79 -12.67
N GLU A 196 -16.84 -1.07 -11.92
CA GLU A 196 -16.82 0.39 -11.83
C GLU A 196 -15.52 0.88 -11.21
N THR A 197 -15.10 0.25 -10.10
CA THR A 197 -13.86 0.60 -9.39
C THR A 197 -12.64 0.42 -10.28
N ARG A 198 -12.57 -0.72 -10.99
CA ARG A 198 -11.49 -1.01 -11.95
C ARG A 198 -11.41 0.05 -13.06
N ARG A 199 -12.56 0.41 -13.64
CA ARG A 199 -12.66 1.48 -14.65
C ARG A 199 -12.19 2.82 -14.11
N GLU A 200 -12.66 3.22 -12.92
CA GLU A 200 -12.30 4.51 -12.32
C GLU A 200 -10.80 4.61 -12.04
N ILE A 201 -10.18 3.55 -11.51
CA ILE A 201 -8.73 3.50 -11.32
C ILE A 201 -8.00 3.65 -12.65
N LEU A 202 -8.43 2.93 -13.69
CA LEU A 202 -7.78 2.97 -15.00
C LEU A 202 -7.88 4.37 -15.63
N GLU A 203 -9.02 5.05 -15.52
CA GLU A 203 -9.19 6.44 -15.96
C GLU A 203 -8.23 7.38 -15.22
N ILE A 204 -8.16 7.27 -13.89
CA ILE A 204 -7.25 8.10 -13.06
C ILE A 204 -5.80 7.87 -13.48
N LEU A 205 -5.35 6.61 -13.63
CA LEU A 205 -3.98 6.32 -14.03
C LEU A 205 -3.66 6.76 -15.46
N THR A 206 -4.62 6.69 -16.38
CA THR A 206 -4.44 7.16 -17.76
C THR A 206 -4.12 8.65 -17.81
N GLU A 207 -4.75 9.45 -16.95
CA GLU A 207 -4.51 10.90 -16.89
C GLU A 207 -3.32 11.27 -15.99
N THR A 208 -3.12 10.57 -14.87
CA THR A 208 -2.12 10.93 -13.84
C THR A 208 -0.77 10.22 -13.98
N LYS A 209 -0.70 9.13 -14.75
CA LYS A 209 0.53 8.36 -15.01
C LYS A 209 0.55 7.79 -16.45
N PRO A 210 0.38 8.64 -17.49
CA PRO A 210 0.20 8.20 -18.88
C PRO A 210 1.38 7.40 -19.42
N ASP A 211 2.62 7.77 -19.09
CA ASP A 211 3.82 7.08 -19.57
C ASP A 211 3.89 5.63 -19.06
N TRP A 212 3.39 5.40 -17.84
CA TRP A 212 3.29 4.04 -17.30
C TRP A 212 2.20 3.25 -17.99
N ILE A 213 1.04 3.85 -18.29
CA ILE A 213 -0.05 3.17 -19.01
C ILE A 213 0.32 2.84 -20.46
N ASN A 214 0.97 3.78 -21.15
CA ASN A 214 1.28 3.69 -22.58
C ASN A 214 2.67 3.14 -22.87
N GLY A 215 3.51 2.97 -21.85
CA GLY A 215 4.88 2.47 -22.00
C GLY A 215 4.93 1.07 -22.57
N SER A 216 5.75 0.86 -23.60
CA SER A 216 5.94 -0.46 -24.22
C SER A 216 6.48 -1.44 -23.19
N LEU A 217 5.87 -2.62 -23.07
CA LEU A 217 6.51 -3.75 -22.39
C LEU A 217 7.77 -4.04 -23.19
N SER A 218 8.94 -3.86 -22.58
CA SER A 218 10.17 -4.20 -23.27
C SER A 218 10.12 -5.71 -23.51
N GLN A 219 10.02 -6.11 -24.78
CA GLN A 219 10.08 -7.53 -25.09
C GLN A 219 11.48 -8.00 -24.73
N SER A 220 11.57 -8.80 -23.66
CA SER A 220 12.75 -9.59 -23.35
C SER A 220 12.93 -10.61 -24.47
N GLY A 221 13.77 -10.28 -25.44
CA GLY A 221 14.15 -11.16 -26.54
C GLY A 221 15.40 -10.62 -27.24
N GLY A 222 16.55 -11.12 -26.82
CA GLY A 222 17.87 -10.84 -27.40
C GLY A 222 18.97 -11.43 -26.56
#